data_AF-G0V6U1-F1
#
_entry.id   AF-G0V6U1-F1
#
_cell.length_a   1.000
_cell.length_b   1.000
_cell.length_c   1.000
_cell.angle_alpha   90.00
_cell.angle_beta   90.00
_cell.angle_gamma   90.00
#
_symmetry.space_group_name_H-M   'P 1'
#
loop_
_entity.id
_entity.type
_entity.pdbx_description
1 polymer ?
#
loop_
_entity_poly.entity_id
_entity_poly.type
_entity_poly.pdbx_seq_one_letter_code
_entity_poly.pdbx_strand_id
1 'polypeptide(L)'
;MFSAIGRAIGFKDASSSKNLVQKYTQDLSEITSQIHELERTLQSRQQLLNSFQSYLTYYGSSIIVCLVAYFYWSQTLMQVRSITWFILSLGLLVGIKLMSYKVDTWLRGRQQRRLSKLRAVHQQKLDKLKQDTNFHETNSIIQRFSSGANQSEDAMTLMDEELKLKYDELNNLKNELHQLQLENGKDAQNEKSKKKNDIWFDKVIGVLAGGNDLSNIPKPVICSNCKRHAGSYRLINKPLQYVCPFCGVTTTDKAESPTIEHSSQESTKTNVKEL
;
A
#
# COMPACT_ATOMS: atom_id res chain seq x y z
N MET A 1 -49.18 -30.31 32.14
CA MET A 1 -49.67 -28.91 32.15
C MET A 1 -48.47 -27.99 32.09
N PHE A 2 -48.55 -27.00 31.20
CA PHE A 2 -47.61 -25.92 30.85
C PHE A 2 -47.03 -25.22 32.10
N SER A 3 -45.86 -24.57 32.09
CA SER A 3 -45.46 -23.53 31.14
C SER A 3 -43.97 -23.18 31.29
N ALA A 4 -43.39 -22.72 30.18
CA ALA A 4 -42.05 -22.19 30.05
C ALA A 4 -41.90 -20.84 30.77
N ILE A 5 -40.87 -20.73 31.60
CA ILE A 5 -40.31 -19.45 32.06
C ILE A 5 -38.91 -19.38 31.48
N GLY A 6 -38.77 -18.74 30.33
CA GLY A 6 -37.52 -18.63 29.61
C GLY A 6 -37.39 -17.30 28.89
N ARG A 7 -36.43 -16.50 29.37
CA ARG A 7 -35.61 -15.56 28.60
C ARG A 7 -36.33 -14.33 28.00
N ALA A 8 -36.40 -13.26 28.80
CA ALA A 8 -36.64 -11.89 28.28
C ALA A 8 -35.53 -10.88 28.62
N ILE A 9 -34.40 -11.31 29.21
CA ILE A 9 -33.41 -10.37 29.80
C ILE A 9 -32.29 -9.96 28.81
N GLY A 10 -32.09 -10.68 27.69
CA GLY A 10 -30.90 -10.47 26.83
C GLY A 10 -31.01 -9.46 25.66
N PHE A 11 -32.19 -8.92 25.35
CA PHE A 11 -32.37 -8.18 24.09
C PHE A 11 -32.12 -6.66 24.18
N LYS A 12 -32.18 -6.08 25.39
CA LYS A 12 -32.08 -4.63 25.59
C LYS A 12 -30.63 -4.12 25.49
N ASP A 13 -29.66 -4.91 25.97
CA ASP A 13 -28.25 -4.51 25.98
C ASP A 13 -27.59 -4.54 24.59
N ALA A 14 -27.99 -5.47 23.73
CA ALA A 14 -27.47 -5.57 22.36
C ALA A 14 -27.85 -4.37 21.49
N SER A 15 -29.03 -3.77 21.70
CA SER A 15 -29.45 -2.54 21.00
C SER A 15 -28.66 -1.32 21.48
N SER A 16 -28.41 -1.20 22.78
CA SER A 16 -27.63 -0.09 23.38
C SER A 16 -26.19 -0.04 22.85
N SER A 17 -25.51 -1.19 22.81
CA SER A 17 -24.13 -1.30 22.31
C SER A 17 -24.01 -0.91 20.83
N LYS A 18 -24.94 -1.37 19.96
CA LYS A 18 -24.95 -0.99 18.53
C LYS A 18 -25.09 0.52 18.35
N ASN A 19 -25.99 1.15 19.08
CA ASN A 19 -26.18 2.60 19.04
C ASN A 19 -24.94 3.37 19.54
N LEU A 20 -24.27 2.85 20.58
CA LEU A 20 -23.02 3.41 21.11
C LEU A 20 -21.90 3.36 20.07
N VAL A 21 -21.67 2.19 19.45
CA VAL A 21 -20.66 2.03 18.39
C VAL A 21 -20.95 2.97 17.22
N GLN A 22 -22.21 3.04 16.76
CA GLN A 22 -22.61 3.92 15.68
C GLN A 22 -22.31 5.39 16.00
N LYS A 23 -22.62 5.86 17.22
CA LYS A 23 -22.31 7.21 17.67
C LYS A 23 -20.80 7.51 17.65
N TYR A 24 -19.97 6.61 18.18
CA TYR A 24 -18.53 6.80 18.16
C TYR A 24 -17.95 6.75 16.74
N THR A 25 -18.46 5.89 15.86
CA THR A 25 -18.02 5.86 14.45
C THR A 25 -18.34 7.18 13.73
N GLN A 26 -19.51 7.75 13.99
CA GLN A 26 -19.89 9.05 13.45
C GLN A 26 -18.96 10.15 13.97
N ASP A 27 -18.77 10.23 15.29
CA ASP A 27 -17.88 11.20 15.94
C ASP A 27 -16.43 11.11 15.45
N LEU A 28 -15.90 9.89 15.28
CA LEU A 28 -14.54 9.65 14.80
C LEU A 28 -14.40 10.05 13.32
N SER A 29 -15.39 9.72 12.49
CA SER A 29 -15.41 10.14 11.08
C SER A 29 -15.48 11.65 10.93
N GLU A 30 -16.26 12.34 11.78
CA GLU A 30 -16.37 13.79 11.79
C GLU A 30 -15.02 14.43 12.17
N ILE A 31 -14.40 13.98 13.26
CA ILE A 31 -13.09 14.51 13.69
C ILE A 31 -12.02 14.24 12.62
N THR A 32 -12.04 13.05 12.01
CA THR A 32 -11.09 12.70 10.93
C THR A 32 -11.28 13.61 9.72
N SER A 33 -12.52 13.92 9.34
CA SER A 33 -12.81 14.84 8.24
C SER A 33 -12.32 16.26 8.56
N GLN A 34 -12.52 16.74 9.79
CA GLN A 34 -12.02 18.05 10.23
C GLN A 34 -10.48 18.10 10.23
N ILE A 35 -9.81 17.03 10.61
CA ILE A 35 -8.34 16.92 10.55
C ILE A 35 -7.88 17.03 9.09
N HIS A 36 -8.49 16.28 8.17
CA HIS A 36 -8.12 16.31 6.75
C HIS A 36 -8.43 17.65 6.07
N GLU A 37 -9.54 18.29 6.41
CA GLU A 37 -9.86 19.63 5.91
C GLU A 37 -8.83 20.66 6.39
N LEU A 38 -8.45 20.61 7.67
CA LEU A 38 -7.39 21.46 8.22
C LEU A 38 -6.04 21.19 7.55
N GLU A 39 -5.67 19.93 7.32
CA GLU A 39 -4.42 19.59 6.62
C GLU A 39 -4.42 20.09 5.16
N ARG A 40 -5.52 19.90 4.43
CA ARG A 40 -5.65 20.42 3.06
C ARG A 40 -5.56 21.93 3.00
N THR A 41 -6.24 22.63 3.90
CA THR A 41 -6.20 24.10 3.95
C THR A 41 -4.83 24.64 4.34
N LEU A 42 -4.10 23.92 5.19
CA LEU A 42 -2.70 24.21 5.50
C LEU A 42 -1.78 24.01 4.30
N GLN A 43 -1.93 22.88 3.62
CA GLN A 43 -1.12 22.53 2.46
C GLN A 43 -1.33 23.51 1.30
N SER A 44 -2.59 23.85 1.00
CA SER A 44 -2.92 24.80 -0.07
C SER A 44 -2.38 26.20 0.23
N ARG A 45 -2.51 26.68 1.48
CA ARG A 45 -1.91 27.95 1.89
C ARG A 45 -0.40 27.93 1.82
N GLN A 46 0.24 26.83 2.21
CA GLN A 46 1.70 26.72 2.13
C GLN A 46 2.21 26.77 0.68
N GLN A 47 1.50 26.12 -0.25
CA GLN A 47 1.83 26.18 -1.67
C GLN A 47 1.67 27.60 -2.22
N LEU A 48 0.54 28.26 -1.91
CA LEU A 48 0.30 29.65 -2.32
C LEU A 48 1.36 30.58 -1.74
N LEU A 49 1.64 30.52 -0.44
CA LEU A 49 2.63 31.38 0.21
C LEU A 49 4.04 31.20 -0.36
N ASN A 50 4.47 29.97 -0.64
CA ASN A 50 5.78 29.74 -1.28
C ASN A 50 5.85 30.36 -2.68
N SER A 51 4.79 30.22 -3.48
CA SER A 51 4.70 30.85 -4.80
C SER A 51 4.66 32.38 -4.70
N PHE A 52 3.79 32.94 -3.85
CA PHE A 52 3.70 34.37 -3.59
C PHE A 52 5.00 34.96 -3.05
N GLN A 53 5.68 34.25 -2.14
CA GLN A 53 6.96 34.68 -1.59
C GLN A 53 8.03 34.78 -2.67
N SER A 54 8.08 33.81 -3.60
CA SER A 54 9.01 33.82 -4.74
C SER A 54 8.70 34.97 -5.69
N TYR A 55 7.43 35.13 -6.08
CA TYR A 55 6.98 36.24 -6.93
C TYR A 55 7.30 37.60 -6.30
N LEU A 56 7.05 37.80 -5.00
CA LEU A 56 7.33 39.07 -4.32
C LEU A 56 8.83 39.44 -4.37
N THR A 57 9.73 38.45 -4.28
CA THR A 57 11.18 38.68 -4.43
C THR A 57 11.56 39.07 -5.85
N TYR A 58 11.01 38.36 -6.85
CA TYR A 58 11.36 38.59 -8.24
C TYR A 58 10.84 39.95 -8.74
N TYR A 59 9.57 40.26 -8.47
CA TYR A 59 9.00 41.56 -8.83
C TYR A 59 9.58 42.70 -7.99
N GLY A 60 9.85 42.46 -6.69
CA GLY A 60 10.48 43.45 -5.82
C GLY A 60 11.89 43.85 -6.30
N SER A 61 12.72 42.88 -6.70
CA SER A 61 14.05 43.17 -7.24
C SER A 61 13.98 43.84 -8.61
N SER A 62 13.09 43.39 -9.50
CA SER A 62 12.89 43.99 -10.84
C SER A 62 12.47 45.46 -10.75
N ILE A 63 11.51 45.80 -9.87
CA ILE A 63 11.07 47.19 -9.66
C ILE A 63 12.21 48.07 -9.15
N ILE A 64 13.05 47.57 -8.24
CA ILE A 64 14.23 48.32 -7.77
C ILE A 64 15.17 48.63 -8.94
N VAL A 65 15.50 47.64 -9.77
CA VAL A 65 16.42 47.82 -10.91
C VAL A 65 15.85 48.85 -11.90
N CYS A 66 14.55 48.79 -12.21
CA CYS A 66 13.90 49.77 -13.08
C CYS A 66 13.94 51.19 -12.49
N LEU A 67 13.68 51.33 -11.18
CA LEU A 67 13.77 52.62 -10.50
C LEU A 67 15.19 53.17 -10.53
N VAL A 68 16.21 52.34 -10.27
CA VAL A 68 17.63 52.74 -10.36
C VAL A 68 17.98 53.24 -11.75
N ALA A 69 17.58 52.51 -12.80
CA ALA A 69 17.87 52.89 -14.19
C ALA A 69 17.18 54.21 -14.59
N TYR A 70 15.92 54.40 -14.19
CA TYR A 70 15.17 55.63 -14.44
C TYR A 70 15.82 56.85 -13.75
N PHE A 71 16.16 56.71 -12.46
CA PHE A 71 16.82 57.78 -11.71
C PHE A 71 18.23 58.07 -12.23
N TYR A 72 18.98 57.07 -12.71
CA TYR A 72 20.30 57.26 -13.32
C TYR A 72 20.21 58.11 -14.59
N TRP A 73 19.19 57.89 -15.41
CA TRP A 73 18.95 58.69 -16.61
C TRP A 73 18.48 60.12 -16.28
N SER A 74 17.68 60.26 -15.22
CA SER A 74 17.05 61.54 -14.86
C SER A 74 17.92 62.48 -14.03
N GLN A 75 19.06 62.04 -13.46
CA GLN A 75 19.83 62.82 -12.48
C GLN A 75 21.28 63.03 -12.87
N THR A 76 21.62 64.28 -13.20
CA THR A 76 23.02 64.77 -13.32
C THR A 76 23.45 65.66 -12.13
N LEU A 77 22.59 65.92 -11.12
CA LEU A 77 22.86 66.97 -10.11
C LEU A 77 22.58 66.64 -8.62
N MET A 78 21.92 65.55 -8.24
CA MET A 78 21.63 65.23 -6.81
C MET A 78 21.84 63.75 -6.46
N GLN A 79 23.09 63.27 -6.48
CA GLN A 79 23.43 61.86 -6.23
C GLN A 79 23.11 61.39 -4.79
N VAL A 80 23.39 62.20 -3.77
CA VAL A 80 23.25 61.79 -2.36
C VAL A 80 21.80 61.54 -1.94
N ARG A 81 20.85 62.36 -2.42
CA ARG A 81 19.44 62.21 -2.06
C ARG A 81 18.85 60.93 -2.65
N SER A 82 19.20 60.59 -3.89
CA SER A 82 18.74 59.36 -4.56
C SER A 82 19.21 58.10 -3.83
N ILE A 83 20.48 58.07 -3.39
CA ILE A 83 21.05 56.93 -2.65
C ILE A 83 20.27 56.66 -1.36
N THR A 84 19.87 57.71 -0.62
CA THR A 84 19.09 57.54 0.62
C THR A 84 17.73 56.88 0.38
N TRP A 85 17.03 57.22 -0.71
CA TRP A 85 15.76 56.58 -1.08
C TRP A 85 15.93 55.13 -1.50
N PHE A 86 17.02 54.78 -2.18
CA PHE A 86 17.33 53.38 -2.54
C PHE A 86 17.60 52.53 -1.30
N ILE A 87 18.39 53.02 -0.36
CA ILE A 87 18.70 52.32 0.90
C ILE A 87 17.41 52.09 1.71
N LEU A 88 16.55 53.11 1.79
CA LEU A 88 15.26 53.01 2.47
C LEU A 88 14.34 51.98 1.82
N SER A 89 14.25 51.97 0.48
CA SER A 89 13.46 50.99 -0.28
C SER A 89 13.96 49.55 -0.11
N LEU A 90 15.29 49.37 -0.16
CA LEU A 90 15.90 48.07 0.06
C LEU A 90 15.63 47.56 1.49
N GLY A 91 15.78 48.45 2.48
CA GLY A 91 15.45 48.17 3.88
C GLY A 91 13.98 47.81 4.07
N LEU A 92 13.07 48.49 3.36
CA LEU A 92 11.64 48.20 3.39
C LEU A 92 11.33 46.79 2.84
N LEU A 93 11.93 46.38 1.72
CA LEU A 93 11.72 45.03 1.19
C LEU A 93 12.27 43.93 2.11
N VAL A 94 13.46 44.14 2.69
CA VAL A 94 14.03 43.21 3.67
C VAL A 94 13.16 43.14 4.93
N GLY A 95 12.68 44.29 5.42
CA GLY A 95 11.75 44.38 6.54
C GLY A 95 10.46 43.62 6.28
N ILE A 96 9.84 43.80 5.11
CA ILE A 96 8.63 43.07 4.69
C ILE A 96 8.91 41.56 4.65
N LYS A 97 10.06 41.12 4.12
CA LYS A 97 10.42 39.68 4.08
C LYS A 97 10.56 39.07 5.48
N LEU A 98 11.26 39.76 6.38
CA LEU A 98 11.41 39.30 7.76
C LEU A 98 10.05 39.26 8.47
N MET A 99 9.21 40.26 8.24
CA MET A 99 7.89 40.33 8.85
C MET A 99 6.97 39.22 8.34
N SER A 100 6.94 38.96 7.02
CA SER A 100 6.19 37.85 6.45
C SER A 100 6.66 36.49 6.99
N TYR A 101 7.97 36.27 7.11
CA TYR A 101 8.51 35.03 7.70
C TYR A 101 8.09 34.85 9.17
N LYS A 102 8.14 35.93 9.97
CA LYS A 102 7.73 35.92 11.38
C LYS A 102 6.23 35.67 11.53
N VAL A 103 5.39 36.32 10.72
CA VAL A 103 3.94 36.12 10.72
C VAL A 103 3.60 34.69 10.31
N ASP A 104 4.25 34.15 9.28
CA ASP A 104 3.99 32.79 8.81
C ASP A 104 4.40 31.74 9.86
N THR A 105 5.58 31.89 10.48
CA THR A 105 6.03 30.99 11.55
C THR A 105 5.12 31.03 12.77
N TRP A 106 4.63 32.21 13.15
CA TRP A 106 3.65 32.35 14.22
C TRP A 106 2.30 31.70 13.90
N LEU A 107 1.77 31.94 12.68
CA LEU A 107 0.50 31.40 12.25
C LEU A 107 0.53 29.88 12.16
N ARG A 108 1.62 29.32 11.60
CA ARG A 108 1.88 27.87 11.56
C ARG A 108 1.89 27.26 12.96
N GLY A 109 2.57 27.89 13.92
CA GLY A 109 2.59 27.43 15.31
C GLY A 109 1.20 27.36 15.95
N ARG A 110 0.33 28.36 15.67
CA ARG A 110 -1.05 28.35 16.17
C ARG A 110 -1.89 27.22 15.57
N GLN A 111 -1.71 26.95 14.28
CA GLN A 111 -2.46 25.92 13.57
C GLN A 111 -2.00 24.51 13.97
N GLN A 112 -0.69 24.28 14.11
CA GLN A 112 -0.15 23.02 14.62
C GLN A 112 -0.72 22.66 15.99
N ARG A 113 -0.86 23.64 16.89
CA ARG A 113 -1.48 23.44 18.21
C ARG A 113 -2.97 23.06 18.14
N ARG A 114 -3.71 23.58 17.16
CA ARG A 114 -5.12 23.18 16.96
C ARG A 114 -5.20 21.74 16.47
N LEU A 115 -4.34 21.39 15.52
CA LEU A 115 -4.28 20.06 14.94
C LEU A 115 -3.87 19.01 15.98
N SER A 116 -2.85 19.30 16.81
CA SER A 116 -2.47 18.41 17.91
C SER A 116 -3.59 18.23 18.95
N LYS A 117 -4.36 19.28 19.25
CA LYS A 117 -5.55 19.17 20.11
C LYS A 117 -6.62 18.26 19.48
N LEU A 118 -6.92 18.41 18.19
CA LEU A 118 -7.89 17.54 17.51
C LEU A 118 -7.44 16.07 17.51
N ARG A 119 -6.15 15.81 17.24
CA ARG A 119 -5.58 14.45 17.34
C ARG A 119 -5.66 13.88 18.76
N ALA A 120 -5.42 14.71 19.78
CA ALA A 120 -5.57 14.30 21.17
C ALA A 120 -7.03 13.96 21.50
N VAL A 121 -8.00 14.74 21.03
CA VAL A 121 -9.44 14.45 21.20
C VAL A 121 -9.82 13.16 20.46
N HIS A 122 -9.30 12.95 19.25
CA HIS A 122 -9.52 11.71 18.50
C HIS A 122 -9.01 10.49 19.28
N GLN A 123 -7.78 10.56 19.78
CA GLN A 123 -7.18 9.49 20.58
C GLN A 123 -7.97 9.25 21.87
N GLN A 124 -8.37 10.31 22.57
CA GLN A 124 -9.18 10.22 23.77
C GLN A 124 -10.52 9.53 23.53
N LYS A 125 -11.22 9.87 22.43
CA LYS A 125 -12.49 9.20 22.08
C LYS A 125 -12.28 7.73 21.73
N LEU A 126 -11.19 7.41 21.03
CA LEU A 126 -10.84 6.03 20.69
C LEU A 126 -10.57 5.21 21.96
N ASP A 127 -9.80 5.76 22.90
CA ASP A 127 -9.48 5.06 24.15
C ASP A 127 -10.71 4.91 25.05
N LYS A 128 -11.62 5.90 25.05
CA LYS A 128 -12.93 5.78 25.71
C LYS A 128 -13.78 4.67 25.10
N LEU A 129 -13.81 4.56 23.76
CA LEU A 129 -14.50 3.45 23.08
C LEU A 129 -13.88 2.08 23.46
N LYS A 130 -12.55 1.97 23.55
CA LYS A 130 -11.88 0.73 23.98
C LYS A 130 -12.22 0.34 25.42
N GLN A 131 -12.34 1.34 26.30
CA GLN A 131 -12.75 1.13 27.68
C GLN A 131 -14.22 0.68 27.76
N ASP A 132 -15.14 1.38 27.07
CA ASP A 132 -16.57 1.03 27.04
C ASP A 132 -16.83 -0.36 26.42
N THR A 133 -15.94 -0.84 25.56
CA THR A 133 -16.05 -2.15 24.89
C THR A 133 -15.27 -3.28 25.57
N ASN A 134 -14.64 -3.03 26.74
CA ASN A 134 -13.75 -3.99 27.41
C ASN A 134 -12.72 -4.61 26.46
N PHE A 135 -12.22 -3.81 25.52
CA PHE A 135 -11.31 -4.28 24.46
C PHE A 135 -10.01 -4.81 25.05
N HIS A 136 -9.43 -4.13 26.04
CA HIS A 136 -8.15 -4.53 26.65
C HIS A 136 -8.25 -5.84 27.42
N GLU A 137 -9.36 -6.10 28.12
CA GLU A 137 -9.56 -7.37 28.82
C GLU A 137 -9.66 -8.51 27.81
N THR A 138 -10.52 -8.36 26.82
CA THR A 138 -10.72 -9.37 25.77
C THR A 138 -9.44 -9.59 24.96
N ASN A 139 -8.75 -8.52 24.57
CA ASN A 139 -7.49 -8.60 23.84
C ASN A 139 -6.38 -9.25 24.69
N SER A 140 -6.32 -8.98 26.00
CA SER A 140 -5.34 -9.63 26.88
C SER A 140 -5.60 -11.13 27.05
N ILE A 141 -6.88 -11.54 27.07
CA ILE A 141 -7.29 -12.94 27.09
C ILE A 141 -6.90 -13.60 25.77
N ILE A 142 -7.32 -13.02 24.64
CA ILE A 142 -6.94 -13.51 23.30
C ILE A 142 -5.43 -13.59 23.19
N GLN A 143 -4.69 -12.58 23.62
CA GLN A 143 -3.24 -12.59 23.57
C GLN A 143 -2.66 -13.73 24.40
N ARG A 144 -3.13 -13.95 25.64
CA ARG A 144 -2.67 -15.06 26.49
C ARG A 144 -2.98 -16.45 25.91
N PHE A 145 -4.14 -16.62 25.28
CA PHE A 145 -4.55 -17.89 24.68
C PHE A 145 -3.98 -18.09 23.27
N SER A 146 -3.72 -17.00 22.54
CA SER A 146 -3.05 -16.99 21.25
C SER A 146 -1.54 -17.12 21.39
N SER A 147 -0.95 -16.69 22.51
CA SER A 147 0.48 -16.82 22.84
C SER A 147 0.79 -18.10 23.61
N GLY A 148 -0.04 -19.14 23.45
CA GLY A 148 0.20 -20.47 24.02
C GLY A 148 1.41 -21.15 23.36
N ALA A 149 2.59 -20.81 23.90
CA ALA A 149 3.95 -21.38 23.90
C ALA A 149 4.52 -22.25 22.75
N ASN A 150 3.76 -22.83 21.81
CA ASN A 150 4.34 -23.84 20.91
C ASN A 150 3.55 -24.12 19.61
N GLN A 151 2.46 -23.42 19.34
CA GLN A 151 1.76 -23.51 18.03
C GLN A 151 1.71 -22.18 17.28
N SER A 152 1.84 -21.05 17.98
CA SER A 152 1.69 -19.72 17.39
C SER A 152 2.96 -19.19 16.73
N GLU A 153 4.14 -19.59 17.20
CA GLU A 153 5.41 -19.10 16.64
C GLU A 153 5.63 -19.67 15.23
N ASP A 154 5.44 -20.98 15.07
CA ASP A 154 5.47 -21.65 13.77
C ASP A 154 4.34 -21.16 12.86
N ALA A 155 3.11 -20.98 13.38
CA ALA A 155 2.00 -20.48 12.56
C ALA A 155 2.18 -19.00 12.15
N MET A 156 2.77 -18.15 13.00
CA MET A 156 3.02 -16.74 12.70
C MET A 156 4.19 -16.59 11.72
N THR A 157 5.26 -17.38 11.86
CA THR A 157 6.37 -17.38 10.90
C THR A 157 5.93 -17.94 9.55
N LEU A 158 5.13 -19.01 9.52
CA LEU A 158 4.55 -19.54 8.28
C LEU A 158 3.60 -18.53 7.61
N MET A 159 2.76 -17.83 8.38
CA MET A 159 1.89 -16.77 7.83
C MET A 159 2.68 -15.58 7.29
N ASP A 160 3.73 -15.13 7.98
CA ASP A 160 4.58 -14.02 7.53
C ASP A 160 5.37 -14.40 6.27
N GLU A 161 5.87 -15.64 6.20
CA GLU A 161 6.53 -16.19 5.02
C GLU A 161 5.58 -16.31 3.83
N GLU A 162 4.37 -16.85 4.02
CA GLU A 162 3.34 -16.93 2.97
C GLU A 162 2.93 -15.54 2.47
N LEU A 163 2.75 -14.58 3.37
CA LEU A 163 2.37 -13.21 3.00
C LEU A 163 3.46 -12.53 2.17
N LYS A 164 4.73 -12.72 2.57
CA LYS A 164 5.89 -12.20 1.85
C LYS A 164 5.99 -12.78 0.44
N LEU A 165 5.79 -14.10 0.30
CA LEU A 165 5.78 -14.76 -1.01
C LEU A 165 4.67 -14.23 -1.93
N LYS A 166 3.45 -14.02 -1.40
CA LYS A 166 2.34 -13.43 -2.17
C LYS A 166 2.65 -11.98 -2.58
N TYR A 167 3.30 -11.21 -1.71
CA TYR A 167 3.70 -9.83 -2.02
C TYR A 167 4.76 -9.78 -3.13
N ASP A 168 5.75 -10.66 -3.08
CA ASP A 168 6.80 -10.78 -4.11
C ASP A 168 6.22 -11.22 -5.46
N GLU A 169 5.26 -12.14 -5.46
CA GLU A 169 4.54 -12.56 -6.66
C GLU A 169 3.77 -11.41 -7.32
N LEU A 170 3.05 -10.61 -6.53
CA LEU A 170 2.33 -9.43 -7.02
C LEU A 170 3.27 -8.39 -7.62
N ASN A 171 4.44 -8.17 -7.01
CA ASN A 171 5.46 -7.27 -7.55
C ASN A 171 6.04 -7.77 -8.87
N ASN A 172 6.24 -9.08 -9.02
CA ASN A 172 6.70 -9.66 -10.27
C ASN A 172 5.67 -9.45 -11.41
N LEU A 173 4.40 -9.73 -11.15
CA LEU A 173 3.32 -9.48 -12.13
C LEU A 173 3.22 -8.01 -12.55
N LYS A 174 3.43 -7.09 -11.59
CA LYS A 174 3.47 -5.65 -11.86
C LYS A 174 4.64 -5.27 -12.77
N ASN A 175 5.82 -5.85 -12.55
CA ASN A 175 7.00 -5.60 -13.38
C ASN A 175 6.81 -6.16 -14.80
N GLU A 176 6.24 -7.36 -14.92
CA GLU A 176 5.88 -7.98 -16.22
C GLU A 176 4.90 -7.09 -17.01
N LEU A 177 3.86 -6.54 -16.35
CA LEU A 177 2.92 -5.61 -17.00
C LEU A 177 3.63 -4.36 -17.52
N HIS A 178 4.52 -3.77 -16.72
CA HIS A 178 5.26 -2.57 -17.13
C HIS A 178 6.16 -2.84 -18.34
N GLN A 179 6.76 -4.04 -18.41
CA GLN A 179 7.54 -4.46 -19.57
C GLN A 179 6.66 -4.63 -20.81
N LEU A 180 5.48 -5.24 -20.69
CA LEU A 180 4.53 -5.40 -21.80
C LEU A 180 3.99 -4.06 -22.31
N GLN A 181 3.76 -3.09 -21.42
CA GLN A 181 3.37 -1.73 -21.81
C GLN A 181 4.45 -1.02 -22.63
N LEU A 182 5.73 -1.20 -22.28
CA LEU A 182 6.85 -0.63 -23.03
C LEU A 182 7.09 -1.35 -24.38
N GLU A 183 6.86 -2.66 -24.45
CA GLU A 183 6.95 -3.44 -25.71
C GLU A 183 5.81 -3.08 -26.68
N ASN A 184 4.57 -2.91 -26.19
CA ASN A 184 3.42 -2.51 -27.01
C ASN A 184 3.59 -1.12 -27.66
N GLY A 185 4.37 -0.22 -27.07
CA GLY A 185 4.65 1.10 -27.64
C GLY A 185 5.59 1.07 -28.86
N LYS A 186 6.30 -0.04 -29.12
CA LYS A 186 7.30 -0.15 -30.19
C LYS A 186 6.85 -1.02 -31.36
N ASP A 187 6.02 -2.04 -31.13
CA ASP A 187 5.61 -3.03 -32.14
C ASP A 187 4.07 -3.22 -32.17
N ALA A 188 3.33 -2.21 -32.64
CA ALA A 188 1.85 -2.20 -32.63
C ALA A 188 1.15 -3.19 -33.60
N GLN A 189 1.89 -4.05 -34.32
CA GLN A 189 1.33 -4.99 -35.31
C GLN A 189 1.78 -6.45 -35.17
N ASN A 190 2.41 -6.84 -34.07
CA ASN A 190 2.94 -8.21 -33.95
C ASN A 190 1.97 -9.16 -33.23
N GLU A 191 1.51 -10.21 -33.92
CA GLU A 191 0.67 -11.30 -33.37
C GLU A 191 1.32 -11.96 -32.13
N LYS A 192 2.65 -11.93 -32.07
CA LYS A 192 3.44 -12.38 -30.91
C LYS A 192 3.21 -11.56 -29.65
N SER A 193 3.00 -10.24 -29.77
CA SER A 193 2.74 -9.37 -28.60
C SER A 193 1.36 -9.66 -27.99
N LYS A 194 0.35 -9.86 -28.86
CA LYS A 194 -0.99 -10.26 -28.42
C LYS A 194 -0.97 -11.59 -27.66
N LYS A 195 -0.28 -12.60 -28.20
CA LYS A 195 -0.10 -13.90 -27.54
C LYS A 195 0.60 -13.78 -26.18
N LYS A 196 1.63 -12.92 -26.05
CA LYS A 196 2.30 -12.68 -24.77
C LYS A 196 1.37 -12.04 -23.73
N ASN A 197 0.56 -11.07 -24.15
CA ASN A 197 -0.41 -10.42 -23.28
C ASN A 197 -1.45 -11.43 -22.79
N ASP A 198 -2.01 -12.27 -23.67
CA ASP A 198 -2.99 -13.30 -23.31
C ASP A 198 -2.42 -14.30 -22.29
N ILE A 199 -1.17 -14.76 -22.47
CA ILE A 199 -0.48 -15.65 -21.51
C ILE A 199 -0.27 -14.97 -20.15
N TRP A 200 0.10 -13.68 -20.16
CA TRP A 200 0.25 -12.92 -18.92
C TRP A 200 -1.10 -12.71 -18.22
N PHE A 201 -2.18 -12.41 -18.96
CA PHE A 201 -3.53 -12.29 -18.40
C PHE A 201 -3.99 -13.61 -17.76
N ASP A 202 -3.76 -14.75 -18.41
CA ASP A 202 -4.10 -16.07 -17.85
C ASP A 202 -3.35 -16.35 -16.55
N LYS A 203 -2.07 -15.94 -16.46
CA LYS A 203 -1.26 -16.06 -15.24
C LYS A 203 -1.83 -15.21 -14.10
N VAL A 204 -2.22 -13.96 -14.38
CA VAL A 204 -2.84 -13.06 -13.39
C VAL A 204 -4.18 -13.60 -12.91
N ILE A 205 -5.02 -14.07 -13.83
CA ILE A 205 -6.30 -14.69 -13.48
C ILE A 205 -6.08 -15.95 -12.63
N GLY A 206 -5.06 -16.75 -12.94
CA GLY A 206 -4.65 -17.90 -12.13
C GLY A 206 -4.29 -17.53 -10.69
N VAL A 207 -3.52 -16.44 -10.50
CA VAL A 207 -3.14 -15.95 -9.17
C VAL A 207 -4.33 -15.37 -8.40
N LEU A 208 -5.15 -14.52 -9.04
CA LEU A 208 -6.36 -13.96 -8.42
C LEU A 208 -7.40 -15.02 -8.06
N ALA A 209 -7.48 -16.10 -8.84
CA ALA A 209 -8.36 -17.24 -8.57
C ALA A 209 -7.80 -18.21 -7.51
N GLY A 210 -6.59 -17.97 -6.98
CA GLY A 210 -5.94 -18.85 -6.00
C GLY A 210 -5.45 -20.18 -6.57
N GLY A 211 -5.26 -20.28 -7.89
CA GLY A 211 -4.93 -21.52 -8.59
C GLY A 211 -3.47 -21.97 -8.50
N ASN A 212 -2.61 -21.14 -7.90
CA ASN A 212 -1.16 -21.32 -7.78
C ASN A 212 -0.71 -21.80 -6.39
N ASP A 213 -1.63 -22.14 -5.49
CA ASP A 213 -1.29 -22.94 -4.32
C ASP A 213 -0.89 -24.34 -4.80
N LEU A 214 0.41 -24.65 -4.83
CA LEU A 214 0.94 -25.98 -5.23
C LEU A 214 0.32 -27.15 -4.44
N SER A 215 -0.30 -26.86 -3.30
CA SER A 215 -1.04 -27.79 -2.45
C SER A 215 -2.47 -28.10 -2.93
N ASN A 216 -3.02 -27.31 -3.86
CA ASN A 216 -4.43 -27.36 -4.29
C ASN A 216 -4.67 -27.86 -5.71
N ILE A 217 -3.60 -28.18 -6.46
CA ILE A 217 -3.72 -28.69 -7.82
C ILE A 217 -4.16 -30.17 -7.78
N PRO A 218 -5.30 -30.54 -8.39
CA PRO A 218 -5.76 -31.93 -8.42
C PRO A 218 -4.82 -32.78 -9.26
N LYS A 219 -4.09 -33.71 -8.63
CA LYS A 219 -3.17 -34.61 -9.34
C LYS A 219 -3.96 -35.76 -9.95
N PRO A 220 -3.74 -36.12 -11.24
CA PRO A 220 -4.43 -37.25 -11.84
C PRO A 220 -3.90 -38.56 -11.26
N VAL A 221 -4.82 -39.50 -10.95
CA VAL A 221 -4.45 -40.87 -10.59
C VAL A 221 -4.38 -41.69 -11.87
N ILE A 222 -3.16 -42.03 -12.29
CA ILE A 222 -2.90 -42.89 -13.44
C ILE A 222 -2.30 -44.18 -12.93
N CYS A 223 -2.95 -45.31 -13.18
CA CYS A 223 -2.43 -46.61 -12.77
C CYS A 223 -1.20 -46.99 -13.63
N SER A 224 -0.09 -47.33 -12.99
CA SER A 224 1.15 -47.74 -13.69
C SER A 224 0.99 -48.98 -14.56
N ASN A 225 0.08 -49.89 -14.19
CA ASN A 225 -0.14 -51.16 -14.89
C ASN A 225 -1.12 -51.02 -16.07
N CYS A 226 -2.31 -50.45 -15.84
CA CYS A 226 -3.35 -50.39 -16.88
C CYS A 226 -3.44 -49.03 -17.61
N LYS A 227 -2.66 -48.02 -17.19
CA LYS A 227 -2.60 -46.65 -17.74
C LYS A 227 -3.96 -45.92 -17.85
N ARG A 228 -5.00 -46.44 -17.19
CA ARG A 228 -6.33 -45.81 -17.18
C ARG A 228 -6.37 -44.73 -16.11
N HIS A 229 -7.07 -43.64 -16.46
CA HIS A 229 -7.32 -42.52 -15.58
C HIS A 229 -8.46 -42.90 -14.64
N ALA A 230 -8.24 -42.82 -13.33
CA ALA A 230 -9.25 -43.15 -12.32
C ALA A 230 -9.76 -41.92 -11.56
N GLY A 231 -9.60 -40.74 -12.16
CA GLY A 231 -9.95 -39.45 -11.57
C GLY A 231 -8.72 -38.68 -11.09
N SER A 232 -8.94 -37.72 -10.20
CA SER A 232 -7.91 -36.88 -9.61
C SER A 232 -8.08 -36.82 -8.09
N TYR A 233 -6.98 -36.58 -7.39
CA TYR A 233 -6.94 -36.52 -5.92
C TYR A 233 -6.33 -35.22 -5.42
N ARG A 234 -6.71 -34.84 -4.19
CA ARG A 234 -6.22 -33.66 -3.48
C ARG A 234 -5.80 -34.11 -2.07
N LEU A 235 -4.52 -34.40 -1.88
CA LEU A 235 -3.95 -34.69 -0.57
C LEU A 235 -2.77 -33.75 -0.29
N ILE A 236 -2.81 -33.12 0.88
CA ILE A 236 -1.76 -32.23 1.37
C ILE A 236 -0.74 -33.08 2.15
N ASN A 237 0.50 -33.15 1.64
CA ASN A 237 1.66 -33.77 2.31
C ASN A 237 1.44 -35.19 2.89
N LYS A 238 0.60 -36.01 2.26
CA LYS A 238 0.39 -37.42 2.65
C LYS A 238 0.58 -38.32 1.43
N PRO A 239 1.25 -39.48 1.58
CA PRO A 239 1.39 -40.44 0.49
C PRO A 239 0.02 -40.99 0.10
N LEU A 240 -0.25 -41.07 -1.20
CA LEU A 240 -1.45 -41.70 -1.71
C LEU A 240 -1.24 -43.22 -1.75
N GLN A 241 -2.08 -43.95 -1.02
CA GLN A 241 -2.24 -45.39 -1.22
C GLN A 241 -3.50 -45.60 -2.05
N TYR A 242 -3.31 -45.99 -3.30
CA TYR A 242 -4.40 -46.17 -4.25
C TYR A 242 -4.44 -47.60 -4.76
N VAL A 243 -5.63 -48.20 -4.74
CA VAL A 243 -5.90 -49.52 -5.32
C VAL A 243 -6.72 -49.33 -6.58
N CYS A 244 -6.19 -49.77 -7.71
CA CYS A 244 -6.88 -49.61 -8.99
C CYS A 244 -8.13 -50.49 -9.08
N PRO A 245 -9.33 -49.96 -9.37
CA PRO A 245 -10.56 -50.75 -9.47
C PRO A 245 -10.60 -51.62 -10.73
N PHE A 246 -9.72 -51.39 -11.70
CA PHE A 246 -9.68 -52.14 -12.96
C PHE A 246 -8.71 -53.32 -12.96
N CYS A 247 -7.65 -53.28 -12.16
CA CYS A 247 -6.62 -54.33 -12.14
C CYS A 247 -6.18 -54.78 -10.75
N GLY A 248 -6.66 -54.16 -9.67
CA GLY A 248 -6.37 -54.55 -8.29
C GLY A 248 -4.96 -54.24 -7.80
N VAL A 249 -4.10 -53.62 -8.61
CA VAL A 249 -2.72 -53.27 -8.21
C VAL A 249 -2.73 -52.07 -7.27
N THR A 250 -1.94 -52.16 -6.19
CA THR A 250 -1.73 -51.08 -5.23
C THR A 250 -0.52 -50.27 -5.64
N THR A 251 -0.69 -48.96 -5.85
CA THR A 251 0.41 -48.02 -6.11
C THR A 251 0.57 -47.11 -4.89
N THR A 252 1.80 -46.93 -4.44
CA THR A 252 2.18 -45.99 -3.38
C THR A 252 3.12 -44.94 -3.95
N ASP A 253 2.59 -43.74 -4.20
CA ASP A 253 3.45 -42.62 -4.59
C ASP A 253 4.12 -42.07 -3.34
N LYS A 254 5.44 -42.25 -3.22
CA LYS A 254 6.25 -41.49 -2.27
C LYS A 254 6.34 -40.06 -2.82
N ALA A 255 6.12 -39.08 -1.94
CA ALA A 255 6.21 -37.66 -2.30
C ALA A 255 7.64 -37.32 -2.76
N GLU A 256 7.85 -37.28 -4.07
CA GLU A 256 9.08 -36.78 -4.68
C GLU A 256 8.85 -35.34 -5.14
N SER A 257 9.67 -34.44 -4.62
CA SER A 257 9.78 -33.04 -5.02
C SER A 257 10.26 -32.98 -6.49
N PRO A 258 9.78 -32.06 -7.34
CA PRO A 258 10.18 -32.05 -8.74
C PRO A 258 11.63 -31.56 -8.89
N THR A 259 12.55 -32.48 -9.13
CA THR A 259 13.86 -32.18 -9.72
C THR A 259 13.65 -31.92 -11.21
N ILE A 260 13.98 -30.70 -11.65
CA ILE A 260 13.94 -30.27 -13.05
C ILE A 260 15.12 -30.93 -13.78
N GLU A 261 14.84 -31.92 -14.63
CA GLU A 261 15.81 -32.46 -15.58
C GLU A 261 15.91 -31.55 -16.82
N HIS A 262 17.05 -30.88 -16.95
CA HIS A 262 17.45 -30.16 -18.16
C HIS A 262 17.81 -31.17 -19.26
N SER A 263 16.94 -31.34 -20.25
CA SER A 263 17.29 -31.97 -21.52
C SER A 263 17.95 -30.93 -22.44
N SER A 264 19.28 -30.97 -22.51
CA SER A 264 20.04 -30.26 -23.54
C SER A 264 20.10 -31.13 -24.79
N GLN A 265 19.45 -30.66 -25.85
CA GLN A 265 19.50 -31.25 -27.18
C GLN A 265 20.90 -31.08 -27.79
N GLU A 266 21.42 -32.21 -28.23
CA GLU A 266 22.58 -32.40 -29.08
C GLU A 266 22.31 -31.84 -30.48
N SER A 267 23.12 -30.86 -30.92
CA SER A 267 23.18 -30.45 -32.32
C SER A 267 24.65 -30.37 -32.75
N THR A 268 24.99 -31.31 -33.62
CA THR A 268 26.22 -31.47 -34.39
C THR A 268 26.56 -30.26 -35.26
N LYS A 269 27.86 -29.90 -35.31
CA LYS A 269 28.55 -29.30 -36.47
C LYS A 269 30.08 -29.43 -36.34
N THR A 270 30.58 -30.48 -37.00
CA THR A 270 31.66 -30.55 -38.01
C THR A 270 32.91 -29.63 -37.95
N ASN A 271 34.04 -30.28 -38.29
CA ASN A 271 35.37 -29.82 -38.79
C ASN A 271 36.46 -29.66 -37.71
N VAL A 272 37.66 -30.26 -37.79
CA VAL A 272 38.56 -30.50 -38.93
C VAL A 272 39.42 -31.76 -38.71
N LYS A 273 39.64 -32.53 -39.78
CA LYS A 273 40.65 -33.60 -39.90
C LYS A 273 42.05 -33.02 -40.08
N GLU A 274 43.03 -33.57 -39.36
CA GLU A 274 44.38 -33.76 -39.90
C GLU A 274 44.44 -35.12 -40.63
N LEU A 275 45.21 -35.11 -41.72
CA LEU A 275 45.57 -36.19 -42.67
C LEU A 275 44.54 -36.48 -43.79
#